data_AF-X1S3W3-F1
#
_entry.id   AF-X1S3W3-F1
#
_cell.length_a   1.000
_cell.length_b   1.000
_cell.length_c   1.000
_cell.angle_alpha   90.00
_cell.angle_beta   90.00
_cell.angle_gamma   90.00
#
_symmetry.space_group_name_H-M   'P 1'
#
loop_
_entity.id
_entity.type
_entity.pdbx_description
1 polymer ?
#
loop_
_entity_poly.entity_id
_entity_poly.type
_entity_poly.pdbx_seq_one_letter_code
_entity_poly.pdbx_strand_id
1 'polypeptide(L)' 'MLDELTISKAITESFMRDFLEAMDVDVAVGGAGPAGMTAAYYLAKEGIKTVIFERSLRPGGGMPGGGMMFNTI' A
#
# COMPACT_ATOMS: atom_id res chain seq x y z
N MET A 1 -19.94 -22.33 -10.15
CA MET A 1 -18.59 -22.85 -9.88
C MET A 1 -17.63 -21.77 -10.35
N LEU A 2 -16.81 -21.21 -9.47
CA LEU A 2 -15.80 -20.23 -9.88
C LEU A 2 -14.75 -20.95 -10.73
N ASP A 3 -14.50 -20.43 -11.91
CA ASP A 3 -13.55 -20.96 -12.89
C ASP A 3 -12.16 -20.33 -12.68
N GLU A 4 -11.09 -21.13 -12.81
CA GLU A 4 -9.71 -20.69 -12.57
C GLU A 4 -9.27 -19.57 -13.51
N LEU A 5 -9.72 -19.59 -14.77
CA LEU A 5 -9.43 -18.54 -15.74
C LEU A 5 -10.09 -17.22 -15.32
N THR A 6 -11.33 -17.30 -14.84
CA THR A 6 -12.08 -16.14 -14.35
C THR A 6 -11.37 -15.49 -13.15
N ILE A 7 -10.91 -16.27 -12.18
CA ILE A 7 -10.17 -15.76 -11.01
C ILE A 7 -8.85 -15.09 -11.45
N SER A 8 -8.08 -15.76 -12.30
CA SER A 8 -6.76 -15.27 -12.75
C SER A 8 -6.87 -13.98 -13.55
N LYS A 9 -7.89 -13.86 -14.42
CA LYS A 9 -8.19 -12.63 -15.14
C LYS A 9 -8.55 -11.49 -14.20
N ALA A 10 -9.47 -11.73 -13.25
CA ALA A 10 -9.91 -10.69 -12.32
C ALA A 10 -8.75 -10.13 -11.48
N ILE A 11 -7.84 -10.98 -10.98
CA ILE A 11 -6.66 -10.54 -10.23
C ILE A 11 -5.74 -9.68 -11.12
N THR A 12 -5.44 -10.15 -12.32
CA THR A 12 -4.52 -9.48 -13.25
C THR A 12 -5.07 -8.13 -13.70
N GLU A 13 -6.33 -8.09 -14.12
CA GLU A 13 -7.01 -6.87 -14.58
C GLU A 13 -7.11 -5.84 -13.45
N SER A 14 -7.43 -6.28 -12.22
CA SER A 14 -7.48 -5.38 -11.07
C SER A 14 -6.11 -4.78 -10.77
N PHE A 15 -5.08 -5.60 -10.69
CA PHE A 15 -3.73 -5.12 -10.43
C PHE A 15 -3.24 -4.14 -11.51
N MET A 16 -3.45 -4.47 -12.78
CA MET A 16 -3.03 -3.61 -13.88
C MET A 16 -3.74 -2.26 -13.86
N ARG A 17 -5.04 -2.23 -13.57
CA ARG A 17 -5.78 -0.96 -13.41
C ARG A 17 -5.18 -0.11 -12.29
N ASP A 18 -5.02 -0.69 -11.10
CA ASP A 18 -4.48 0.03 -9.94
C ASP A 18 -3.04 0.52 -10.20
N PHE A 19 -2.23 -0.28 -10.91
CA PHE A 19 -0.87 0.10 -11.32
C PHE A 19 -0.85 1.25 -12.34
N LEU A 20 -1.74 1.23 -13.34
CA LEU A 20 -1.88 2.33 -14.29
C LEU A 20 -2.31 3.63 -13.59
N GLU A 21 -3.25 3.54 -12.64
CA GLU A 21 -3.69 4.69 -11.84
C GLU A 21 -2.57 5.26 -10.97
N ALA A 22 -1.67 4.41 -10.46
CA ALA A 22 -0.51 4.79 -9.66
C ALA A 22 0.64 5.45 -10.44
N MET A 23 0.63 5.39 -11.78
CA MET A 23 1.64 6.06 -12.61
C MET A 23 1.41 7.57 -12.78
N ASP A 24 0.21 8.06 -12.45
CA ASP A 24 -0.16 9.47 -12.55
C ASP A 24 -0.74 9.91 -11.20
N VAL A 25 0.07 10.56 -10.35
CA VAL A 25 -0.28 10.90 -8.98
C VAL A 25 0.31 12.25 -8.62
N ASP A 26 -0.31 12.96 -7.67
CA ASP A 26 0.22 14.22 -7.15
C ASP A 26 1.42 13.96 -6.22
N VAL A 27 1.34 12.89 -5.42
CA VAL A 27 2.37 12.53 -4.43
C VAL A 27 2.66 11.03 -4.42
N ALA A 28 3.94 10.69 -4.49
CA ALA A 28 4.44 9.32 -4.28
C ALA A 28 5.26 9.23 -2.99
N VAL A 29 4.83 8.38 -2.06
CA VAL A 29 5.50 8.15 -0.77
C VAL A 29 6.37 6.89 -0.85
N GLY A 30 7.67 7.04 -0.62
CA GLY A 30 8.62 5.92 -0.54
C GLY A 30 8.69 5.31 0.87
N GLY A 31 8.00 4.19 1.08
CA GLY A 31 8.00 3.40 2.32
C GLY A 31 6.67 3.45 3.07
N ALA A 32 6.13 2.28 3.39
CA ALA A 32 4.90 2.09 4.18
C ALA A 32 5.22 1.89 5.67
N GLY A 33 6.18 2.64 6.20
CA GLY A 33 6.41 2.76 7.65
C GLY A 33 5.36 3.65 8.33
N PRO A 34 5.46 3.86 9.66
CA PRO A 34 4.51 4.71 10.38
C PRO A 34 4.47 6.14 9.81
N ALA A 35 5.63 6.75 9.61
CA ALA A 35 5.71 8.11 9.05
C ALA A 35 5.12 8.20 7.62
N GLY A 36 5.44 7.24 6.75
CA GLY A 36 4.97 7.23 5.37
C GLY A 36 3.45 7.02 5.28
N MET A 37 2.90 6.08 6.04
CA MET A 37 1.46 5.85 6.08
C MET A 37 0.70 7.01 6.74
N THR A 38 1.25 7.64 7.79
CA THR A 38 0.65 8.84 8.38
C THR A 38 0.63 10.00 7.39
N ALA A 39 1.73 10.25 6.68
CA ALA A 39 1.78 11.28 5.64
C ALA A 39 0.76 10.99 4.53
N ALA A 40 0.75 9.77 3.99
CA ALA A 40 -0.18 9.37 2.95
C ALA A 40 -1.65 9.47 3.38
N TYR A 41 -1.96 9.12 4.63
CA TYR A 41 -3.29 9.25 5.20
C TYR A 41 -3.80 10.70 5.17
N TYR A 42 -3.00 11.65 5.67
CA TYR A 42 -3.42 13.05 5.70
C TYR A 42 -3.50 13.66 4.29
N LEU A 43 -2.57 13.33 3.39
CA LEU A 43 -2.63 13.78 1.99
C LEU A 43 -3.89 13.28 1.28
N ALA A 44 -4.17 11.97 1.38
CA ALA A 44 -5.36 11.38 0.78
C ALA A 44 -6.66 11.91 1.40
N LYS A 45 -6.66 12.22 2.70
CA LYS A 45 -7.81 12.83 3.39
C LYS A 45 -8.16 14.22 2.84
N GLU A 46 -7.16 14.99 2.40
CA GLU A 46 -7.33 16.29 1.75
C GLU A 46 -7.59 16.16 0.22
N GLY A 47 -7.82 14.94 -0.28
CA GLY A 47 -8.16 14.69 -1.69
C GLY A 47 -6.96 14.67 -2.64
N ILE A 48 -5.73 14.67 -2.13
CA ILE A 48 -4.51 14.61 -2.94
C ILE A 48 -4.32 13.17 -3.43
N LYS A 49 -4.15 12.98 -4.75
CA LYS A 49 -3.95 11.65 -5.34
C LYS A 49 -2.59 11.11 -4.92
N THR A 50 -2.59 10.25 -3.91
CA THR A 50 -1.39 9.79 -3.21
C THR A 50 -1.22 8.29 -3.34
N VAL A 51 0.02 7.84 -3.63
CA VAL A 51 0.40 6.42 -3.65
C VAL A 51 1.55 6.15 -2.69
N ILE A 52 1.61 4.94 -2.13
CA ILE A 52 2.72 4.46 -1.31
C ILE A 52 3.43 3.32 -2.04
N PHE A 53 4.75 3.42 -2.21
CA PHE A 53 5.59 2.33 -2.69
C PHE A 53 6.38 1.75 -1.52
N GLU A 54 6.18 0.46 -1.22
CA GLU A 54 6.91 -0.27 -0.19
C GLU A 54 7.71 -1.42 -0.81
N ARG A 55 8.93 -1.61 -0.32
CA ARG A 55 9.83 -2.67 -0.79
C ARG A 55 9.41 -4.05 -0.26
N SER A 56 8.93 -4.09 0.97
CA SER A 56 8.46 -5.30 1.64
C SER A 56 7.08 -5.72 1.15
N LEU A 57 6.80 -7.04 1.13
CA LEU A 57 5.45 -7.56 0.90
C LEU A 57 4.46 -7.11 1.99
N ARG A 58 4.95 -6.84 3.20
CA ARG A 58 4.14 -6.37 4.33
C ARG A 58 4.41 -4.90 4.60
N PRO A 59 3.38 -4.04 4.67
CA PRO A 59 3.51 -2.69 5.17
C PRO A 59 3.76 -2.69 6.68
N GLY A 60 4.18 -1.55 7.22
CA GLY A 60 4.34 -1.31 8.64
C GLY A 60 5.75 -0.91 9.08
N GLY A 61 6.76 -1.12 8.23
CA GLY A 61 8.15 -0.84 8.57
C GLY A 61 8.55 -1.50 9.90
N GLY A 62 9.07 -0.72 10.85
CA GLY A 62 9.47 -1.20 12.17
C GLY A 62 8.33 -1.39 13.19
N MET A 63 7.07 -1.10 12.86
CA MET A 63 5.98 -1.15 13.84
C MET A 63 5.75 -2.54 14.48
N PRO A 64 5.77 -3.66 13.74
CA PRO A 64 5.42 -4.96 14.33
C PRO A 64 6.37 -5.43 15.44
N GLY A 65 7.62 -4.94 15.46
CA GLY A 65 8.65 -5.38 16.41
C GLY A 65 8.65 -4.65 17.75
N GLY A 66 7.90 -3.54 17.90
CA GLY A 66 7.93 -2.75 19.12
C GLY A 66 9.34 -2.33 19.58
N GLY A 67 9.56 -2.27 20.89
CA GLY A 67 10.88 -1.97 21.47
C GLY A 67 11.57 -3.25 21.93
N MET A 68 12.75 -3.57 21.39
CA MET A 68 13.47 -4.81 21.73
C MET A 68 12.67 -6.10 21.48
N MET A 69 11.82 -6.16 20.45
CA MET A 69 10.88 -7.25 20.18
C MET A 69 9.71 -7.39 21.19
N PHE A 70 9.50 -6.40 22.06
CA PHE A 70 8.32 -6.29 22.90
C PHE A 70 7.25 -5.45 22.18
N ASN A 71 6.29 -6.14 21.55
CA ASN A 71 5.22 -5.54 20.75
C ASN A 71 3.91 -5.31 21.53
N THR A 72 3.90 -5.64 22.83
CA THR A 72 2.76 -5.47 23.74
C THR A 72 3.26 -4.74 24.98
N ILE A 73 2.43 -3.85 25.53
CA ILE A 73 2.61 -3.20 26.83
C ILE A 73 1.85 -4.00 27.88
#